data_AF-A0A9Q9BER2-F1
#
_entry.id   AF-A0A9Q9BER2-F1
#
_cell.length_a   1.000
_cell.length_b   1.000
_cell.length_c   1.000
_cell.angle_alpha   90.00
_cell.angle_beta   90.00
_cell.angle_gamma   90.00
#
_symmetry.space_group_name_H-M   'P 1'
#
loop_
_entity.id
_entity.type
_entity.pdbx_description
1 polymer ?
#
loop_
_entity_poly.entity_id
_entity_poly.type
_entity_poly.pdbx_seq_one_letter_code
_entity_poly.pdbx_strand_id
1 'polypeptide(L)'
;MYKKTKKQLKKWLREDFWKLYAETQYKFIKKRIICEKYIETKDSPLPIDYKFFCENGKFKTLQIITDRETDITLYYFDEALNYRPDYYSLDEVDIVN
;
A
#
# COMPACT_ATOMS: atom_id res chain seq x y z
N MET A 1 8.39 -18.84 23.00
CA MET A 1 8.63 -18.24 21.68
C MET A 1 7.65 -17.12 21.31
N TYR A 2 6.32 -17.27 21.45
CA TYR A 2 5.35 -16.25 20.97
C TYR A 2 5.03 -15.08 21.94
N LYS A 3 5.60 -15.03 23.16
CA LYS A 3 5.29 -13.98 24.16
C LYS A 3 5.58 -12.57 23.62
N LYS A 4 6.69 -12.40 22.90
CA LYS A 4 7.08 -11.12 22.27
C LYS A 4 6.05 -10.71 21.21
N THR A 5 5.69 -11.62 20.30
CA THR A 5 4.68 -11.38 19.27
C THR A 5 3.32 -11.02 19.87
N LYS A 6 2.83 -11.78 20.85
CA LYS A 6 1.55 -11.49 21.52
C LYS A 6 1.55 -10.12 22.20
N LYS A 7 2.68 -9.72 22.79
CA LYS A 7 2.86 -8.37 23.38
C LYS A 7 2.80 -7.29 22.29
N GLN A 8 3.45 -7.50 21.16
CA GLN A 8 3.46 -6.58 20.02
C GLN A 8 2.05 -6.39 19.44
N LEU A 9 1.34 -7.48 19.13
CA LEU A 9 -0.01 -7.43 18.57
C LEU A 9 -0.99 -6.71 19.51
N LYS A 10 -0.90 -6.96 20.82
CA LYS A 10 -1.68 -6.24 21.84
C LYS A 10 -1.33 -4.75 21.91
N LYS A 11 -0.08 -4.37 21.65
CA LYS A 11 0.31 -2.96 21.56
C LYS A 11 -0.35 -2.30 20.35
N TRP A 12 -0.21 -2.88 19.16
CA TRP A 12 -0.79 -2.36 17.93
C TRP A 12 -2.31 -2.20 18.00
N LEU A 13 -3.02 -3.17 18.59
CA LEU A 13 -4.48 -3.09 18.74
C LEU A 13 -4.96 -1.97 19.70
N ARG A 14 -4.09 -1.46 20.57
CA ARG A 14 -4.42 -0.35 21.49
C ARG A 14 -4.01 1.02 20.94
N GLU A 15 -3.04 1.05 20.03
CA GLU A 15 -2.49 2.29 19.47
C GLU A 15 -3.51 3.01 18.58
N ASP A 16 -3.68 4.31 18.77
CA ASP A 16 -4.56 5.16 17.94
C ASP A 16 -3.77 5.71 16.74
N PHE A 17 -3.46 4.85 15.76
CA PHE A 17 -2.69 5.23 14.57
C PHE A 17 -3.26 6.43 13.81
N TRP A 18 -4.60 6.58 13.79
CA TRP A 18 -5.25 7.75 13.19
C TRP A 18 -4.84 9.08 13.84
N LYS A 19 -4.48 9.09 15.13
CA LYS A 19 -3.96 10.29 15.82
C LYS A 19 -2.50 10.55 15.44
N LEU A 20 -1.71 9.48 15.35
CA LEU A 20 -0.27 9.56 15.07
C LEU A 20 0.00 10.13 13.67
N TYR A 21 -0.80 9.74 12.68
CA TYR A 21 -0.63 10.14 11.29
C TYR A 21 -1.70 11.15 10.80
N ALA A 22 -2.52 11.68 11.72
CA ALA A 22 -3.64 12.58 11.40
C ALA A 22 -4.66 12.02 10.38
N GLU A 23 -4.75 10.70 10.25
CA GLU A 23 -5.64 9.99 9.33
C GLU A 23 -7.06 9.82 9.91
N THR A 24 -7.79 10.92 10.04
CA THR A 24 -9.11 10.95 10.69
C THR A 24 -10.14 9.98 10.07
N GLN A 25 -10.00 9.65 8.78
CA GLN A 25 -10.84 8.66 8.08
C GLN A 25 -10.80 7.28 8.72
N TYR A 26 -9.74 6.93 9.46
CA TYR A 26 -9.59 5.64 10.13
C TYR A 26 -10.07 5.62 11.58
N LYS A 27 -10.50 6.76 12.15
CA LYS A 27 -10.85 6.91 13.57
C LYS A 27 -11.90 5.92 14.07
N PHE A 28 -12.91 5.64 13.25
CA PHE A 28 -14.05 4.79 13.64
C PHE A 28 -13.95 3.36 13.10
N ILE A 29 -12.86 3.02 12.40
CA ILE A 29 -12.65 1.67 11.91
C ILE A 29 -12.21 0.77 13.07
N LYS A 30 -12.89 -0.36 13.24
CA LYS A 30 -12.52 -1.37 14.24
C LYS A 30 -11.14 -1.94 13.91
N LYS A 31 -10.16 -1.69 14.78
CA LYS A 31 -8.79 -2.22 14.67
C LYS A 31 -8.80 -3.75 14.63
N ARG A 32 -8.08 -4.32 13.66
CA ARG A 32 -7.92 -5.77 13.47
C ARG A 32 -6.46 -6.08 13.14
N ILE A 33 -6.00 -7.27 13.49
CA ILE A 33 -4.78 -7.85 12.94
C ILE A 33 -5.22 -8.84 11.88
N ILE A 34 -4.77 -8.64 10.65
CA ILE A 34 -5.03 -9.53 9.52
C ILE A 34 -3.70 -10.19 9.17
N CYS A 35 -3.74 -11.49 8.90
CA CYS A 35 -2.59 -12.25 8.45
C CYS A 35 -3.04 -13.10 7.27
N GLU A 36 -2.27 -13.03 6.19
CA GLU A 36 -2.44 -13.88 5.03
C GLU A 36 -1.28 -14.87 4.90
N LYS A 37 -1.44 -15.85 4.00
CA LYS A 37 -0.34 -16.75 3.65
C LYS A 37 0.74 -15.94 2.93
N TYR A 38 2.00 -16.19 3.27
CA TYR A 38 3.12 -15.61 2.55
C TYR A 38 3.07 -15.99 1.06
N ILE A 39 3.21 -14.99 0.20
CA ILE A 39 3.23 -15.13 -1.26
C ILE A 39 4.67 -14.90 -1.71
N GLU A 40 5.26 -15.91 -2.33
CA GLU A 40 6.60 -15.85 -2.91
C GLU A 40 6.53 -16.26 -4.39
N THR A 41 7.49 -15.79 -5.17
CA THR A 41 7.66 -16.21 -6.55
C THR A 41 8.88 -17.13 -6.65
N LYS A 42 9.04 -17.82 -7.78
CA LYS A 42 10.21 -18.71 -7.99
C LYS A 42 11.54 -17.93 -7.95
N ASP A 43 11.51 -16.69 -8.40
CA ASP A 43 12.70 -15.90 -8.71
C ASP A 43 12.89 -14.72 -7.74
N SER A 44 11.88 -14.39 -6.91
CA SER A 44 11.90 -13.27 -5.97
C SER A 44 11.04 -13.55 -4.73
N PRO A 45 11.48 -13.12 -3.52
CA PRO A 45 10.68 -13.24 -2.31
C PRO A 45 9.39 -12.41 -2.37
N LEU A 46 9.34 -11.32 -3.16
CA LEU A 46 8.15 -10.50 -3.32
C LEU A 46 7.59 -10.61 -4.75
N PRO A 47 6.26 -10.67 -4.91
CA PRO A 47 5.62 -10.58 -6.21
C PRO A 47 5.68 -9.16 -6.78
N ILE A 48 5.44 -9.03 -8.09
CA ILE A 48 5.16 -7.75 -8.74
C ILE A 48 3.87 -7.18 -8.13
N ASP A 49 3.91 -5.94 -7.63
CA ASP A 49 2.71 -5.29 -7.10
C ASP A 49 1.87 -4.70 -8.23
N TYR A 50 0.56 -4.89 -8.15
CA TYR A 50 -0.43 -4.23 -9.00
C TYR A 50 -1.35 -3.39 -8.11
N LYS A 51 -1.31 -2.07 -8.27
CA LYS A 51 -2.11 -1.12 -7.50
C LYS A 51 -3.10 -0.44 -8.41
N PHE A 52 -4.37 -0.79 -8.23
CA PHE A 52 -5.49 -0.16 -8.92
C PHE A 52 -5.98 1.02 -8.08
N PHE A 53 -5.82 2.23 -8.62
CA PHE A 53 -6.37 3.43 -8.04
C PHE A 53 -7.76 3.65 -8.61
N CYS A 54 -8.73 3.82 -7.70
CA CYS A 54 -10.13 3.97 -8.06
C CYS A 54 -10.71 5.24 -7.44
N GLU A 55 -11.40 6.04 -8.24
CA GLU A 55 -12.12 7.22 -7.82
C GLU A 55 -13.61 6.96 -7.90
N ASN A 56 -14.35 7.18 -6.81
CA ASN A 56 -15.79 6.91 -6.74
C ASN A 56 -16.16 5.49 -7.22
N GLY A 57 -15.31 4.51 -6.90
CA GLY A 57 -15.49 3.10 -7.29
C GLY A 57 -15.18 2.79 -8.75
N LYS A 58 -14.68 3.75 -9.53
CA LYS A 58 -14.25 3.55 -10.93
C LYS A 58 -12.73 3.51 -11.02
N PHE A 59 -12.20 2.51 -11.72
CA PHE A 59 -10.78 2.39 -12.01
C PHE A 59 -10.28 3.63 -12.77
N LYS A 60 -9.13 4.17 -12.36
CA LYS A 60 -8.49 5.36 -12.95
C LYS A 60 -7.08 5.11 -13.43
N THR A 61 -6.28 4.47 -12.59
CA THR A 61 -4.86 4.30 -12.86
C THR A 61 -4.40 2.95 -12.33
N LEU A 62 -3.58 2.25 -13.09
CA LEU A 62 -2.83 1.09 -12.63
C LEU A 62 -1.38 1.50 -12.43
N GLN A 63 -0.85 1.24 -11.24
CA GLN A 63 0.59 1.29 -10.96
C GLN A 63 1.12 -0.15 -10.84
N ILE A 64 2.14 -0.47 -11.62
CA ILE A 64 2.90 -1.73 -11.53
C ILE A 64 4.24 -1.42 -10.88
N ILE A 65 4.64 -2.20 -9.88
CA ILE A 65 5.91 -2.04 -9.17
C ILE A 65 6.73 -3.32 -9.32
N THR A 66 7.93 -3.19 -9.87
CA THR A 66 8.90 -4.28 -9.95
C THR A 66 10.11 -4.00 -9.07
N ASP A 67 10.85 -5.07 -8.73
CA ASP A 67 12.18 -4.98 -8.12
C ASP A 67 12.22 -4.25 -6.77
N ARG A 68 11.13 -4.38 -6.00
CA ARG A 68 10.86 -3.63 -4.76
C ARG A 68 11.93 -3.74 -3.66
N GLU A 69 12.71 -4.81 -3.67
CA GLU A 69 13.81 -5.01 -2.73
C GLU A 69 15.15 -4.43 -3.19
N THR A 70 15.22 -3.99 -4.45
CA THR A 70 16.44 -3.47 -5.09
C THR A 70 16.20 -2.06 -5.64
N ASP A 71 16.28 -1.87 -6.95
CA ASP A 71 16.00 -0.60 -7.62
C ASP A 71 14.55 -0.58 -8.10
N ILE A 72 13.70 0.10 -7.34
CA ILE A 72 12.25 0.09 -7.56
C ILE A 72 11.94 0.70 -8.92
N THR A 73 11.32 -0.08 -9.80
CA THR A 73 10.76 0.45 -11.05
C THR A 73 9.25 0.52 -10.93
N LEU A 74 8.70 1.72 -11.10
CA LEU A 74 7.27 1.96 -11.18
C LEU A 74 6.87 2.00 -12.64
N TYR A 75 5.65 1.59 -12.99
CA TYR A 75 5.04 1.83 -14.29
C TYR A 75 3.60 2.26 -14.08
N TYR A 76 3.15 3.27 -14.82
CA TYR A 76 1.80 3.80 -14.70
C TYR A 76 1.02 3.59 -15.99
N PHE A 77 -0.27 3.29 -15.84
CA PHE A 77 -1.20 3.11 -16.95
C PHE A 77 -2.51 3.82 -16.65
N ASP A 78 -3.13 4.39 -17.68
CA ASP A 78 -4.45 5.03 -17.57
C ASP A 78 -5.60 4.01 -17.55
N GLU A 79 -6.84 4.51 -17.51
CA GLU A 79 -8.09 3.74 -17.53
C GLU A 79 -8.19 2.75 -18.71
N ALA A 80 -7.60 3.10 -19.84
CA ALA A 80 -7.58 2.29 -21.06
C ALA A 80 -6.33 1.40 -21.15
N LEU A 81 -5.54 1.32 -20.08
CA LEU A 81 -4.28 0.59 -19.98
C LEU A 81 -3.21 1.08 -20.97
N ASN A 82 -3.27 2.36 -21.37
CA ASN A 82 -2.15 2.95 -22.11
C ASN A 82 -1.04 3.28 -21.12
N TYR A 83 0.21 3.00 -21.49
CA TYR A 83 1.37 3.34 -20.68
C TYR A 83 1.52 4.87 -20.56
N ARG A 84 1.66 5.37 -19.34
CA ARG A 84 1.72 6.80 -18.98
C ARG A 84 3.01 7.13 -18.22
N PRO A 85 4.14 7.25 -18.94
CA PRO A 85 5.40 7.65 -18.32
C PRO A 85 5.43 9.13 -17.90
N ASP A 86 4.38 9.89 -18.15
CA ASP A 86 4.20 11.24 -17.63
C ASP A 86 3.69 11.27 -16.18
N TYR A 87 3.14 10.16 -15.68
CA TYR A 87 2.55 10.08 -14.33
C TYR A 87 3.58 10.01 -13.20
N TYR A 88 4.86 9.73 -13.47
CA TYR A 88 5.91 9.74 -12.42
C TYR A 88 6.08 11.12 -11.76
N SER A 89 5.61 12.19 -12.40
CA SER A 89 5.66 13.55 -11.84
C SER A 89 4.58 13.83 -10.79
N LEU A 90 3.59 12.95 -10.63
CA LEU A 90 2.46 13.15 -9.72
C LEU A 90 2.74 12.68 -8.29
N ASP A 91 3.79 11.87 -8.08
CA ASP A 91 4.25 11.51 -6.73
C ASP A 91 4.89 12.72 -5.99
N GLU A 92 5.22 13.81 -6.70
CA GLU A 92 5.70 15.08 -6.14
C GLU A 92 4.63 16.18 -6.01
N VAL A 93 3.37 15.94 -6.41
CA VAL A 93 2.32 16.98 -6.37
C VAL A 93 1.54 16.95 -5.05
N ASP A 94 1.98 17.83 -4.14
CA ASP A 94 1.20 18.63 -3.21
C ASP A 94 0.16 17.92 -2.31
N ILE A 95 0.64 17.43 -1.16
CA ILE A 95 -0.12 17.56 0.09
C ILE A 95 -0.03 19.04 0.52
N VAL A 96 -0.72 19.93 -0.18
CA VAL A 96 -0.97 21.29 0.29
C VAL A 96 -2.45 21.59 0.13
N ASN A 97 -3.13 21.51 1.29
CA ASN A 97 -4.41 22.09 1.70
C ASN A 97 -5.38 22.58 0.62
#